data_AF-A0A3M1R8Q1-F1
#
_entry.id   AF-A0A3M1R8Q1-F1
#
_cell.length_a   1.000
_cell.length_b   1.000
_cell.length_c   1.000
_cell.angle_alpha   90.00
_cell.angle_beta   90.00
_cell.angle_gamma   90.00
#
_symmetry.space_group_name_H-M   'P 1'
#
loop_
_entity.id
_entity.type
_entity.pdbx_description
1 polymer ?
#
loop_
_entity_poly.entity_id
_entity_poly.type
_entity_poly.pdbx_seq_one_letter_code
_entity_poly.pdbx_strand_id
1 'polypeptide(L)'
;MESAFRTCSPLKFGKQRDAVDVGPIRKSVQHSLLACAGIVAAWLLTGSAAAQPHAMPPSMPIPVTEVAPGDTLPIVPGGGMASQGVVVAPPSGDTGVWAWQLLPSGLIYRSYIAGPREPRFGSQWIHEKDKNWLWDVALGGRVGLLRYGTLNPLWPEGIQLDIEGAAFPRLDLENERDLVTSDFRFGIPLTWRRGRLETKLAYVHLSSHLGDEYWVRYPTRVRRNYVRDSIVLGAGIRPNEDVRLYAEADWAFYDDGGANPWEFQFGIEYAPGQPTDAWGAP
;
A
#
# COMPACT_ATOMS: atom_id res chain seq x y z
N MET A 1 -52.29 26.45 -7.10
CA MET A 1 -52.97 26.15 -5.83
C MET A 1 -52.97 24.64 -5.67
N GLU A 2 -52.25 24.15 -4.66
CA GLU A 2 -52.27 22.82 -4.01
C GLU A 2 -52.06 21.56 -4.88
N SER A 3 -50.89 20.91 -4.88
CA SER A 3 -50.27 20.11 -3.80
C SER A 3 -51.22 19.07 -3.17
N ALA A 4 -51.06 17.80 -3.56
CA ALA A 4 -51.51 16.66 -2.78
C ALA A 4 -50.33 15.70 -2.58
N PHE A 5 -49.58 15.96 -1.51
CA PHE A 5 -48.66 15.05 -0.85
C PHE A 5 -49.34 13.69 -0.60
N ARG A 6 -48.78 12.61 -1.14
CA ARG A 6 -49.03 11.28 -0.58
C ARG A 6 -48.08 11.07 0.58
N THR A 7 -48.69 10.87 1.74
CA THR A 7 -48.07 10.65 3.04
C THR A 7 -47.20 9.39 3.04
N CYS A 8 -45.95 9.58 3.42
CA CYS A 8 -44.99 8.52 3.71
C CYS A 8 -45.44 7.81 5.00
N SER A 9 -45.68 6.50 4.95
CA SER A 9 -45.83 5.70 6.17
C SER A 9 -44.44 5.47 6.78
N PRO A 10 -44.26 5.57 8.11
CA PRO A 10 -42.96 5.31 8.73
C PRO A 10 -42.64 3.82 8.65
N LEU A 11 -41.64 3.48 7.83
CA LEU A 11 -40.94 2.20 7.90
C LEU A 11 -40.33 2.09 9.30
N LYS A 12 -40.93 1.23 10.12
CA LYS A 12 -40.40 0.84 11.42
C LYS A 12 -39.04 0.18 11.19
N PHE A 13 -37.96 0.86 11.58
CA PHE A 13 -36.65 0.23 11.73
C PHE A 13 -36.75 -0.82 12.86
N GLY A 14 -36.96 -2.07 12.47
CA GLY A 14 -36.75 -3.22 13.34
C GLY A 14 -35.26 -3.26 13.69
N LYS A 15 -34.94 -2.93 14.93
CA LYS A 15 -33.59 -3.01 15.48
C LYS A 15 -33.24 -4.48 15.68
N GLN A 16 -32.81 -5.16 14.62
CA GLN A 16 -32.26 -6.50 14.70
C GLN A 16 -30.83 -6.38 15.25
N ARG A 17 -30.72 -6.32 16.58
CA ARG A 17 -29.47 -6.53 17.29
C ARG A 17 -29.25 -8.03 17.39
N ASP A 18 -28.75 -8.62 16.31
CA ASP A 18 -28.14 -9.93 16.41
C ASP A 18 -26.80 -9.72 17.13
N ALA A 19 -26.76 -10.15 18.38
CA ALA A 19 -25.53 -10.21 19.15
C ALA A 19 -24.55 -11.09 18.37
N VAL A 20 -23.44 -10.49 17.91
CA VAL A 20 -22.31 -11.22 17.36
C VAL A 20 -21.74 -12.05 18.51
N ASP A 21 -22.08 -13.34 18.53
CA ASP A 21 -21.48 -14.31 19.42
C ASP A 21 -20.03 -14.51 18.98
N VAL A 22 -19.13 -13.77 19.61
CA VAL A 22 -17.68 -13.86 19.38
C VAL A 22 -17.21 -15.15 20.04
N GLY A 23 -17.39 -16.27 19.33
CA GLY A 23 -16.93 -17.58 19.78
C GLY A 23 -15.44 -17.55 20.14
N PRO A 24 -14.99 -18.43 21.06
CA PRO A 24 -13.63 -18.38 21.58
C PRO A 24 -12.62 -18.57 20.46
N ILE A 25 -11.65 -17.63 20.39
CA ILE A 25 -10.50 -17.67 19.49
C ILE A 25 -9.87 -19.07 19.55
N ARG A 26 -10.01 -19.83 18.47
CA ARG A 26 -9.51 -21.22 18.38
C ARG A 26 -8.01 -21.25 18.67
N LYS A 27 -7.58 -22.21 19.50
CA LYS A 27 -6.18 -22.49 19.88
C LYS A 27 -5.20 -22.64 18.70
N SER A 28 -5.67 -22.78 17.46
CA SER A 28 -4.82 -22.81 16.25
C SER A 28 -4.20 -21.45 15.90
N VAL A 29 -4.81 -20.34 16.33
CA VAL A 29 -4.30 -18.98 16.06
C VAL A 29 -2.97 -18.71 16.77
N GLN A 30 -2.80 -19.23 17.99
CA GLN A 30 -1.56 -19.04 18.76
C GLN A 30 -0.38 -19.83 18.19
N HIS A 31 -0.60 -21.04 17.70
CA HIS A 31 0.47 -21.89 17.16
C HIS A 31 0.97 -21.40 15.80
N SER A 32 0.10 -20.83 14.96
CA SER A 32 0.46 -20.33 13.63
C SER A 32 1.16 -18.96 13.66
N LEU A 33 0.79 -18.06 14.59
CA LEU A 33 1.49 -16.79 14.80
C LEU A 33 2.95 -17.00 15.25
N LEU A 34 3.20 -17.99 16.11
CA LEU A 34 4.55 -18.39 16.53
C LEU A 34 5.36 -19.01 15.39
N ALA A 35 4.73 -19.76 14.48
CA ALA A 35 5.40 -20.33 13.31
C ALA A 35 5.82 -19.25 12.29
N CYS A 36 4.95 -18.27 12.00
CA CYS A 36 5.27 -17.16 11.09
C CYS A 36 6.33 -16.22 11.68
N ALA A 37 6.25 -15.89 12.98
CA ALA A 37 7.29 -15.12 13.67
C ALA A 37 8.63 -15.89 13.71
N GLY A 38 8.59 -17.20 13.90
CA GLY A 38 9.77 -18.08 13.89
C GLY A 38 10.45 -18.17 12.53
N ILE A 39 9.70 -18.16 11.42
CA ILE A 39 10.26 -18.16 10.07
C ILE A 39 10.90 -16.81 9.76
N VAL A 40 10.27 -15.68 10.09
CA VAL A 40 10.88 -14.34 9.90
C VAL A 40 12.15 -14.18 10.75
N ALA A 41 12.15 -14.66 12.00
CA ALA A 41 13.34 -14.62 12.86
C ALA A 41 14.46 -15.55 12.36
N ALA A 42 14.14 -16.76 11.88
CA ALA A 42 15.12 -17.69 11.31
C ALA A 42 15.72 -17.16 9.99
N TRP A 43 14.94 -16.48 9.16
CA TRP A 43 15.42 -15.89 7.90
C TRP A 43 16.27 -14.62 8.10
N LEU A 44 15.96 -13.79 9.11
CA LEU A 44 16.81 -12.68 9.52
C LEU A 44 18.17 -13.15 10.05
N LEU A 45 18.23 -14.34 10.66
CA LEU A 45 19.47 -14.94 11.18
C LEU A 45 20.32 -15.62 10.09
N THR A 46 19.72 -16.28 9.10
CA THR A 46 20.49 -16.97 8.03
C THR A 46 21.02 -16.04 6.94
N GLY A 47 20.50 -14.81 6.81
CA GLY A 47 21.05 -13.77 5.92
C GLY A 47 22.40 -13.18 6.37
N SER A 48 22.94 -13.61 7.52
CA SER A 48 24.13 -13.01 8.16
C SER A 48 25.48 -13.55 7.68
N ALA A 49 25.55 -14.40 6.66
CA ALA A 49 26.84 -14.97 6.23
C ALA A 49 27.82 -13.97 5.58
N ALA A 50 27.50 -12.68 5.47
CA ALA A 50 28.45 -11.65 5.00
C ALA A 50 28.24 -10.24 5.59
N ALA A 51 27.61 -10.10 6.77
CA ALA A 51 27.47 -8.79 7.42
C ALA A 51 28.34 -8.74 8.67
N GLN A 52 29.50 -8.08 8.58
CA GLN A 52 30.25 -7.69 9.77
C GLN A 52 29.37 -6.81 10.68
N PRO A 53 29.29 -7.07 11.99
CA PRO A 53 28.55 -6.22 12.91
C PRO A 53 29.34 -4.94 13.13
N HIS A 54 28.92 -3.85 12.48
CA HIS A 54 29.27 -2.52 12.98
C HIS A 54 28.40 -2.25 14.22
N ALA A 55 29.08 -1.99 15.34
CA ALA A 55 28.44 -1.68 16.61
C ALA A 55 27.44 -0.53 16.45
N MET A 56 26.29 -0.64 17.12
CA MET A 56 25.33 0.46 17.23
C MET A 56 26.07 1.70 17.77
N PRO A 57 26.09 2.84 17.06
CA PRO A 57 26.58 4.06 17.67
C PRO A 57 25.61 4.48 18.80
N PRO A 58 26.12 5.06 19.91
CA PRO A 58 25.27 5.52 21.00
C PRO A 58 24.23 6.52 20.48
N SER A 59 23.03 6.46 21.07
CA SER A 59 21.91 7.36 20.78
C SER A 59 22.36 8.82 20.84
N MET A 60 22.36 9.51 19.70
CA MET A 60 22.50 10.96 19.70
C MET A 60 21.18 11.60 20.18
N PRO A 61 21.24 12.63 21.02
CA PRO A 61 20.06 13.41 21.38
C PRO A 61 19.51 14.13 20.16
N ILE A 62 18.18 14.19 20.06
CA ILE A 62 17.46 14.99 19.07
C ILE A 62 17.95 16.45 19.19
N PRO A 63 18.51 17.07 18.13
CA PRO A 63 18.87 18.47 18.21
C PRO A 63 17.57 19.29 18.17
N VAL A 64 17.11 19.73 19.34
CA VAL A 64 16.17 20.85 19.43
C VAL A 64 17.02 22.10 19.24
N THR A 65 16.95 22.72 18.08
CA THR A 65 17.62 24.00 17.85
C THR A 65 16.88 25.08 18.65
N GLU A 66 17.41 25.39 19.84
CA GLU A 66 16.99 26.55 20.62
C GLU A 66 17.59 27.80 19.95
N VAL A 67 16.73 28.61 19.31
CA VAL A 67 17.16 29.88 18.72
C VAL A 67 17.39 30.87 19.86
N ALA A 68 18.65 31.18 20.14
CA ALA A 68 19.01 32.23 21.08
C ALA A 68 18.54 33.61 20.56
N PRO A 69 17.97 34.48 21.41
CA PRO A 69 17.55 35.81 20.99
C PRO A 69 18.79 36.71 20.91
N GLY A 70 19.25 37.03 19.69
CA GLY A 70 20.36 38.00 19.56
C GLY A 70 20.95 38.23 18.18
N ASP A 71 20.86 37.27 17.25
CA ASP A 71 21.58 37.42 15.98
C ASP A 71 20.71 38.06 14.88
N THR A 72 21.09 39.29 14.55
CA THR A 72 20.48 40.15 13.52
C THR A 72 20.78 39.62 12.11
N LEU A 73 19.73 39.36 11.33
CA LEU A 73 19.86 39.06 9.89
C LEU A 73 20.14 40.35 9.11
N PRO A 74 21.06 40.36 8.12
CA PRO A 74 21.23 41.52 7.25
C PRO A 74 20.01 41.68 6.33
N ILE A 75 19.39 42.86 6.38
CA ILE A 75 18.27 43.26 5.53
C ILE A 75 18.79 43.53 4.11
N VAL A 76 18.37 42.72 3.14
CA VAL A 76 18.46 43.04 1.71
C VAL A 76 17.14 43.71 1.30
N PRO A 77 17.12 44.98 0.84
CA PRO A 77 15.89 45.62 0.42
C PRO A 77 15.60 45.31 -1.06
N GLY A 78 14.44 44.69 -1.33
CA GLY A 78 13.80 44.77 -2.64
C GLY A 78 13.22 43.47 -3.19
N GLY A 79 11.89 43.32 -3.08
CA GLY A 79 11.05 42.69 -4.12
C GLY A 79 10.70 41.21 -3.96
N GLY A 80 9.48 40.94 -3.47
CA GLY A 80 8.73 39.71 -3.76
C GLY A 80 8.72 38.67 -2.64
N MET A 81 7.58 38.54 -1.96
CA MET A 81 7.26 37.41 -1.07
C MET A 81 7.36 36.09 -1.84
N ALA A 82 8.49 35.41 -1.72
CA ALA A 82 8.57 33.96 -1.87
C ALA A 82 8.74 33.40 -0.47
N SER A 83 7.71 32.71 0.03
CA SER A 83 7.84 31.84 1.21
C SER A 83 8.95 30.84 0.90
N GLN A 84 10.15 31.08 1.45
CA GLN A 84 11.23 30.10 1.41
C GLN A 84 10.84 28.95 2.33
N GLY A 85 10.00 28.06 1.81
CA GLY A 85 10.05 26.67 2.24
C GLY A 85 11.46 26.21 1.92
N VAL A 86 12.25 25.99 2.97
CA VAL A 86 13.54 25.31 2.84
C VAL A 86 13.23 23.92 2.32
N VAL A 87 13.21 23.76 1.00
CA VAL A 87 13.35 22.46 0.37
C VAL A 87 14.81 22.10 0.59
N VAL A 88 15.08 21.39 1.69
CA VAL A 88 16.34 20.68 1.83
C VAL A 88 16.35 19.67 0.69
N ALA A 89 17.06 20.00 -0.39
CA ALA A 89 17.40 19.02 -1.39
C ALA A 89 18.08 17.87 -0.65
N PRO A 90 17.61 16.61 -0.77
CA PRO A 90 18.30 15.50 -0.14
C PRO A 90 19.74 15.52 -0.65
N PRO A 91 20.74 15.29 0.20
CA PRO A 91 22.12 15.21 -0.26
C PRO A 91 22.18 14.18 -1.38
N SER A 92 22.52 14.66 -2.58
CA SER A 92 22.80 13.81 -3.74
C SER A 92 24.12 13.12 -3.49
N GLY A 93 24.06 12.07 -2.67
CA GLY A 93 25.19 11.25 -2.28
C GLY A 93 24.68 10.09 -1.46
N ASP A 94 24.87 8.87 -1.96
CA ASP A 94 24.72 7.66 -1.18
C ASP A 94 25.82 7.65 -0.10
N THR A 95 25.55 8.29 1.03
CA THR A 95 26.55 8.41 2.10
C THR A 95 26.73 7.09 2.86
N GLY A 96 25.95 6.04 2.53
CA GLY A 96 25.88 4.80 3.31
C GLY A 96 25.40 5.01 4.75
N VAL A 97 25.04 6.24 5.14
CA VAL A 97 24.65 6.59 6.50
C VAL A 97 23.19 6.20 6.70
N TRP A 98 22.94 5.44 7.76
CA TRP A 98 21.59 5.08 8.18
C TRP A 98 21.05 6.13 9.14
N ALA A 99 19.89 6.69 8.81
CA ALA A 99 19.24 7.70 9.62
C ALA A 99 17.73 7.44 9.71
N TRP A 100 17.12 7.96 10.78
CA TRP A 100 15.68 8.03 10.91
C TRP A 100 15.12 9.12 10.00
N GLN A 101 14.06 8.79 9.27
CA GLN A 101 13.41 9.64 8.27
C GLN A 101 11.91 9.60 8.52
N LEU A 102 11.29 10.75 8.83
CA LEU A 102 9.84 10.90 8.86
C LEU A 102 9.36 11.24 7.46
N LEU A 103 8.27 10.60 7.02
CA LEU A 103 7.73 10.74 5.67
C LEU A 103 8.83 10.63 4.58
N PRO A 104 9.59 9.53 4.57
CA PRO A 104 10.72 9.36 3.64
C PRO A 104 10.26 9.41 2.18
N SER A 105 11.13 9.93 1.31
CA SER A 105 10.92 9.85 -0.13
C SER A 105 11.18 8.44 -0.66
N GLY A 106 10.41 8.04 -1.67
CA GLY A 106 10.46 6.70 -2.27
C GLY A 106 9.92 5.60 -1.35
N LEU A 107 9.85 4.38 -1.89
CA LEU A 107 9.40 3.18 -1.17
C LEU A 107 10.48 2.11 -1.25
N ILE A 108 10.72 1.41 -0.14
CA ILE A 108 11.62 0.24 -0.12
C ILE A 108 11.06 -0.91 -0.97
N TYR A 109 9.77 -1.23 -0.80
CA TYR A 109 9.11 -2.29 -1.55
C TYR A 109 8.05 -1.69 -2.48
N ARG A 110 8.40 -1.53 -3.76
CA ARG A 110 7.53 -0.93 -4.77
C ARG A 110 6.40 -1.89 -5.19
N SER A 111 5.26 -1.30 -5.57
CA SER A 111 4.11 -2.01 -6.12
C SER A 111 4.49 -2.79 -7.37
N TYR A 112 3.85 -3.93 -7.59
CA TYR A 112 4.12 -4.77 -8.76
C TYR A 112 3.61 -4.11 -10.04
N ILE A 113 4.45 -4.02 -11.08
CA ILE A 113 4.09 -3.31 -12.31
C ILE A 113 2.85 -3.94 -12.96
N ALA A 114 2.81 -5.27 -13.00
CA ALA A 114 1.70 -6.04 -13.58
C ALA A 114 0.56 -6.35 -12.59
N GLY A 115 0.66 -5.93 -11.32
CA GLY A 115 -0.34 -6.27 -10.31
C GLY A 115 -1.67 -5.50 -10.52
N PRO A 116 -2.80 -6.15 -10.83
CA PRO A 116 -4.03 -5.45 -11.19
C PRO A 116 -4.65 -4.66 -10.03
N ARG A 117 -4.35 -5.04 -8.78
CA ARG A 117 -4.91 -4.46 -7.54
C ARG A 117 -3.87 -3.81 -6.64
N GLU A 118 -2.96 -3.08 -7.28
CA GLU A 118 -1.90 -2.33 -6.60
C GLU A 118 -2.34 -0.88 -6.33
N PRO A 119 -2.02 -0.30 -5.15
CA PRO A 119 -2.36 1.10 -4.85
C PRO A 119 -1.56 2.09 -5.71
N ARG A 120 -2.19 2.56 -6.79
CA ARG A 120 -1.65 3.54 -7.75
C ARG A 120 -2.77 4.25 -8.50
N PHE A 121 -2.41 5.21 -9.34
CA PHE A 121 -3.27 5.73 -10.40
C PHE A 121 -3.07 4.92 -11.69
N GLY A 122 -4.16 4.39 -12.24
CA GLY A 122 -4.11 3.60 -13.47
C GLY A 122 -5.49 3.44 -14.10
N SER A 123 -5.51 3.15 -15.39
CA SER A 123 -6.74 2.91 -16.16
C SER A 123 -6.48 1.82 -17.19
N GLN A 124 -7.41 0.89 -17.33
CA GLN A 124 -7.33 -0.23 -18.27
C GLN A 124 -8.69 -0.45 -18.93
N TRP A 125 -8.68 -0.76 -20.23
CA TRP A 125 -9.87 -1.24 -20.95
C TRP A 125 -9.70 -2.72 -21.24
N ILE A 126 -10.62 -3.53 -20.74
CA ILE A 126 -10.54 -4.98 -20.76
C ILE A 126 -11.77 -5.51 -21.48
N HIS A 127 -11.59 -6.38 -22.45
CA HIS A 127 -12.70 -7.07 -23.09
C HIS A 127 -12.82 -8.50 -22.53
N GLU A 128 -13.89 -8.77 -21.80
CA GLU A 128 -14.22 -10.12 -21.31
C GLU A 128 -15.26 -10.74 -22.25
N LYS A 129 -15.05 -11.99 -22.72
CA LYS A 129 -15.95 -12.67 -23.67
C LYS A 129 -17.42 -12.67 -23.25
N ASP A 130 -17.68 -12.73 -21.95
CA ASP A 130 -19.04 -12.84 -21.37
C ASP A 130 -19.54 -11.53 -20.74
N LYS A 131 -18.71 -10.48 -20.66
CA LYS A 131 -19.05 -9.19 -20.01
C LYS A 131 -18.71 -7.96 -20.85
N ASN A 132 -18.35 -8.17 -22.12
CA ASN A 132 -17.97 -7.15 -23.09
C ASN A 132 -16.85 -6.22 -22.59
N TRP A 133 -16.82 -4.96 -23.06
CA TRP A 133 -15.82 -3.97 -22.68
C TRP A 133 -16.05 -3.41 -21.27
N LEU A 134 -15.06 -3.63 -20.41
CA LEU A 134 -14.97 -3.13 -19.05
C LEU A 134 -13.92 -2.04 -18.95
N TRP A 135 -14.17 -1.06 -18.11
CA TRP A 135 -13.20 -0.03 -17.74
C TRP A 135 -12.83 -0.17 -16.27
N ASP A 136 -11.60 -0.63 -16.05
CA ASP A 136 -11.01 -0.76 -14.73
C ASP A 136 -10.15 0.47 -14.43
N VAL A 137 -10.38 1.07 -13.26
CA VAL A 137 -9.59 2.19 -12.77
C VAL A 137 -8.93 1.78 -11.46
N ALA A 138 -7.68 2.20 -11.25
CA ALA A 138 -7.03 2.18 -9.95
C ALA A 138 -6.88 3.62 -9.47
N LEU A 139 -7.38 3.93 -8.27
CA LEU A 139 -7.27 5.24 -7.64
C LEU A 139 -6.70 5.04 -6.24
N GLY A 140 -5.42 5.35 -6.06
CA GLY A 140 -4.80 5.20 -4.76
C GLY A 140 -3.31 5.47 -4.77
N GLY A 141 -2.67 5.13 -3.66
CA GLY A 141 -1.25 5.32 -3.49
C GLY A 141 -0.73 4.70 -2.20
N ARG A 142 0.58 4.87 -2.02
CA ARG A 142 1.33 4.41 -0.85
C ARG A 142 2.22 5.55 -0.40
N VAL A 143 2.36 5.71 0.90
CA VAL A 143 3.25 6.71 1.49
C VAL A 143 4.04 6.08 2.63
N GLY A 144 5.35 6.35 2.65
CA GLY A 144 6.20 5.98 3.77
C GLY A 144 5.91 6.89 4.96
N LEU A 145 5.80 6.31 6.15
CA LEU A 145 5.59 7.04 7.40
C LEU A 145 6.91 7.25 8.14
N LEU A 146 7.70 6.18 8.25
CA LEU A 146 8.96 6.18 8.99
C LEU A 146 9.94 5.21 8.32
N ARG A 147 11.18 5.64 8.10
CA ARG A 147 12.29 4.77 7.65
C ARG A 147 13.48 4.92 8.57
N TYR A 148 14.13 3.81 8.90
CA TYR A 148 15.50 3.80 9.37
C TYR A 148 16.36 3.14 8.30
N GLY A 149 17.23 3.91 7.66
CA GLY A 149 17.90 3.44 6.46
C GLY A 149 18.67 4.52 5.71
N THR A 150 19.10 4.18 4.50
CA THR A 150 19.85 5.09 3.63
C THR A 150 18.96 6.24 3.15
N LEU A 151 19.60 7.34 2.79
CA LEU A 151 18.93 8.56 2.30
C LEU A 151 18.71 8.56 0.78
N ASN A 152 19.02 7.45 0.10
CA ASN A 152 18.85 7.32 -1.34
C ASN A 152 17.35 7.20 -1.69
N PRO A 153 16.75 8.14 -2.44
CA PRO A 153 15.32 8.10 -2.77
C PRO A 153 14.97 7.08 -3.84
N LEU A 154 15.91 6.73 -4.73
CA LEU A 154 15.71 5.79 -5.83
C LEU A 154 15.84 4.34 -5.32
N TRP A 155 16.87 4.11 -4.52
CA TRP A 155 17.24 2.78 -4.03
C TRP A 155 17.45 2.79 -2.51
N PRO A 156 16.39 3.03 -1.73
CA PRO A 156 16.51 3.05 -0.28
C PRO A 156 16.76 1.65 0.28
N GLU A 157 17.68 1.55 1.22
CA GLU A 157 17.92 0.35 2.04
C GLU A 157 17.56 0.64 3.49
N GLY A 158 17.22 -0.41 4.25
CA GLY A 158 16.84 -0.31 5.65
C GLY A 158 15.46 -0.90 5.92
N ILE A 159 14.78 -0.39 6.93
CA ILE A 159 13.41 -0.78 7.31
C ILE A 159 12.49 0.42 7.20
N GLN A 160 11.28 0.22 6.68
CA GLN A 160 10.30 1.27 6.45
C GLN A 160 8.89 0.81 6.79
N LEU A 161 8.15 1.65 7.52
CA LEU A 161 6.73 1.51 7.78
C LEU A 161 5.95 2.40 6.81
N ASP A 162 4.98 1.81 6.14
CA ASP A 162 4.17 2.43 5.10
C ASP A 162 2.68 2.41 5.48
N ILE A 163 1.90 3.21 4.76
CA ILE A 163 0.45 3.07 4.67
C ILE A 163 0.03 3.09 3.20
N GLU A 164 -0.96 2.27 2.85
CA GLU A 164 -1.51 2.20 1.50
C GLU A 164 -3.03 2.26 1.49
N GLY A 165 -3.58 2.83 0.43
CA GLY A 165 -5.01 2.92 0.21
C GLY A 165 -5.34 3.03 -1.26
N ALA A 166 -6.32 2.27 -1.73
CA ALA A 166 -6.83 2.37 -3.10
C ALA A 166 -8.27 1.90 -3.25
N ALA A 167 -8.95 2.49 -4.23
CA ALA A 167 -10.21 2.02 -4.77
C ALA A 167 -10.01 1.53 -6.21
N PHE A 168 -10.74 0.46 -6.57
CA PHE A 168 -10.71 -0.16 -7.88
C PHE A 168 -12.13 -0.27 -8.45
N PRO A 169 -12.72 0.84 -8.93
CA PRO A 169 -14.01 0.77 -9.60
C PRO A 169 -13.85 0.13 -10.98
N ARG A 170 -14.82 -0.73 -11.29
CA ARG A 170 -14.99 -1.39 -12.59
C ARG A 170 -16.31 -0.95 -13.20
N LEU A 171 -16.27 -0.39 -14.39
CA LEU A 171 -17.42 0.15 -15.11
C LEU A 171 -17.72 -0.70 -16.36
N ASP A 172 -18.99 -0.88 -16.68
CA ASP A 172 -19.44 -1.52 -17.93
C ASP A 172 -19.61 -0.46 -19.03
N LEU A 173 -18.72 -0.45 -20.01
CA LEU A 173 -18.70 0.60 -21.04
C LEU A 173 -19.88 0.52 -22.01
N GLU A 174 -20.56 -0.62 -22.11
CA GLU A 174 -21.67 -0.83 -23.04
C GLU A 174 -23.04 -0.57 -22.39
N ASN A 175 -23.09 -0.61 -21.05
CA ASN A 175 -24.29 -0.35 -20.27
C ASN A 175 -24.14 0.97 -19.51
N GLU A 176 -24.17 2.10 -20.22
CA GLU A 176 -24.21 3.46 -19.63
C GLU A 176 -23.05 3.80 -18.66
N ARG A 177 -21.96 3.02 -18.67
CA ARG A 177 -20.88 3.10 -17.69
C ARG A 177 -21.33 2.77 -16.27
N ASP A 178 -22.28 1.84 -16.15
CA ASP A 178 -22.75 1.33 -14.87
C ASP A 178 -21.59 0.81 -14.03
N LEU A 179 -21.57 1.17 -12.74
CA LEU A 179 -20.60 0.63 -11.80
C LEU A 179 -20.94 -0.82 -11.53
N VAL A 180 -20.04 -1.73 -11.92
CA VAL A 180 -20.18 -3.16 -11.66
C VAL A 180 -19.80 -3.45 -10.22
N THR A 181 -18.58 -3.08 -9.84
CA THR A 181 -18.03 -3.26 -8.49
C THR A 181 -17.02 -2.16 -8.19
N SER A 182 -16.83 -1.88 -6.91
CA SER A 182 -15.69 -1.12 -6.41
C SER A 182 -14.98 -1.94 -5.33
N ASP A 183 -13.76 -2.37 -5.61
CA ASP A 183 -12.91 -2.99 -4.60
C ASP A 183 -12.15 -1.91 -3.81
N PHE A 184 -12.00 -2.08 -2.50
CA PHE A 184 -11.26 -1.17 -1.63
C PHE A 184 -10.14 -1.92 -0.94
N ARG A 185 -8.93 -1.36 -1.01
CA ARG A 185 -7.74 -1.90 -0.36
C ARG A 185 -7.19 -0.87 0.60
N PHE A 186 -6.89 -1.32 1.82
CA PHE A 186 -6.12 -0.58 2.81
C PHE A 186 -5.02 -1.48 3.35
N GLY A 187 -3.85 -0.95 3.66
CA GLY A 187 -2.80 -1.75 4.25
C GLY A 187 -1.76 -0.96 5.03
N ILE A 188 -1.02 -1.70 5.86
CA ILE A 188 0.10 -1.20 6.67
C ILE A 188 1.30 -2.11 6.42
N PRO A 189 2.11 -1.82 5.37
CA PRO A 189 3.32 -2.56 5.07
C PRO A 189 4.49 -2.18 5.98
N LEU A 190 5.17 -3.19 6.53
CA LEU A 190 6.52 -3.09 7.04
C LEU A 190 7.46 -3.72 6.01
N THR A 191 8.35 -2.90 5.46
CA THR A 191 9.22 -3.27 4.35
C THR A 191 10.67 -3.21 4.77
N TRP A 192 11.49 -4.10 4.21
CA TRP A 192 12.92 -4.14 4.46
C TRP A 192 13.67 -4.43 3.17
N ARG A 193 14.85 -3.85 3.03
CA ARG A 193 15.77 -4.16 1.93
C ARG A 193 17.21 -4.02 2.36
N ARG A 194 18.04 -4.91 1.83
CA ARG A 194 19.50 -4.78 1.82
C ARG A 194 20.09 -5.42 0.57
N GLY A 195 20.90 -4.67 -0.17
CA GLY A 195 21.45 -5.08 -1.45
C GLY A 195 20.34 -5.47 -2.43
N ARG A 196 20.34 -6.75 -2.82
CA ARG A 196 19.45 -7.32 -3.85
C ARG A 196 18.15 -7.89 -3.29
N LEU A 197 18.07 -8.09 -1.97
CA LEU A 197 16.91 -8.71 -1.32
C LEU A 197 16.01 -7.64 -0.71
N GLU A 198 14.73 -7.73 -1.01
CA GLU A 198 13.67 -6.88 -0.47
C GLU A 198 12.53 -7.77 0.04
N THR A 199 11.91 -7.38 1.15
CA THR A 199 10.85 -8.14 1.81
C THR A 199 9.75 -7.21 2.30
N LYS A 200 8.54 -7.74 2.41
CA LYS A 200 7.35 -7.05 2.87
C LYS A 200 6.59 -7.96 3.84
N LEU A 201 6.22 -7.43 5.01
CA LEU A 201 5.20 -8.00 5.88
C LEU A 201 4.10 -6.95 6.03
N ALA A 202 2.86 -7.24 5.66
CA ALA A 202 1.79 -6.25 5.69
C ALA A 202 0.51 -6.80 6.31
N TYR A 203 -0.21 -5.94 7.02
CA TYR A 203 -1.65 -6.09 7.18
C TYR A 203 -2.35 -5.52 5.94
N VAL A 204 -3.35 -6.23 5.42
CA VAL A 204 -4.17 -5.77 4.29
C VAL A 204 -5.64 -6.04 4.58
N HIS A 205 -6.48 -5.02 4.44
CA HIS A 205 -7.93 -5.13 4.37
C HIS A 205 -8.36 -4.95 2.92
N LEU A 206 -9.04 -5.95 2.35
CA LEU A 206 -9.63 -5.91 1.02
C LEU A 206 -11.13 -6.15 1.14
N SER A 207 -11.94 -5.25 0.60
CA SER A 207 -13.40 -5.43 0.51
C SER A 207 -13.89 -5.12 -0.89
N SER A 208 -15.04 -5.68 -1.28
CA SER A 208 -15.70 -5.38 -2.55
C SER A 208 -17.14 -4.94 -2.32
N HIS A 209 -17.51 -3.85 -2.98
CA HIS A 209 -18.86 -3.31 -2.96
C HIS A 209 -19.46 -3.44 -4.36
N LEU A 210 -20.58 -4.14 -4.46
CA LEU A 210 -21.37 -4.20 -5.69
C LEU A 210 -21.93 -2.81 -6.00
N GLY A 211 -21.79 -2.36 -7.25
CA GLY A 211 -22.38 -1.09 -7.68
C GLY A 211 -23.90 -1.16 -7.71
N ASP A 212 -24.54 -0.05 -7.41
CA ASP A 212 -25.99 0.06 -7.34
C ASP A 212 -26.62 0.08 -8.73
N GLU A 213 -25.98 0.68 -9.74
CA GLU A 213 -26.46 0.63 -11.12
C GLU A 213 -26.50 -0.82 -11.63
N TYR A 214 -25.45 -1.60 -11.36
CA TYR A 214 -25.41 -3.02 -11.70
C TYR A 214 -26.48 -3.83 -10.94
N TRP A 215 -26.76 -3.48 -9.68
CA TRP A 215 -27.85 -4.11 -8.92
C TRP A 215 -29.23 -3.82 -9.50
N VAL A 216 -29.48 -2.57 -9.91
CA VAL A 216 -30.74 -2.15 -10.53
C VAL A 216 -30.94 -2.84 -11.89
N ARG A 217 -29.88 -2.94 -12.71
CA ARG A 217 -29.94 -3.62 -14.01
C ARG A 217 -30.17 -5.12 -13.89
N TYR A 218 -29.57 -5.75 -12.88
CA TYR A 218 -29.63 -7.20 -12.68
C TYR A 218 -30.23 -7.58 -11.30
N PRO A 219 -31.54 -7.32 -11.08
CA PRO A 219 -32.17 -7.41 -9.75
C PRO A 219 -32.27 -8.84 -9.20
N THR A 220 -32.01 -9.86 -10.03
CA THR A 220 -31.98 -11.28 -9.61
C THR A 220 -30.60 -11.72 -9.11
N ARG A 221 -29.56 -10.89 -9.26
CA ARG A 221 -28.24 -11.18 -8.72
C ARG A 221 -28.28 -11.05 -7.19
N VAL A 222 -27.43 -11.81 -6.51
CA VAL A 222 -27.32 -11.75 -5.05
C VAL A 222 -26.08 -10.95 -4.68
N ARG A 223 -26.23 -9.97 -3.78
CA ARG A 223 -25.12 -9.16 -3.29
C ARG A 223 -24.19 -10.06 -2.48
N ARG A 224 -22.92 -10.10 -2.87
CA ARG A 224 -21.85 -10.78 -2.12
C ARG A 224 -21.08 -9.74 -1.32
N ASN A 225 -20.81 -10.04 -0.06
CA ASN A 225 -20.02 -9.20 0.83
C ASN A 225 -18.60 -9.73 0.87
N TYR A 226 -17.85 -9.54 -0.22
CA TYR A 226 -16.47 -10.03 -0.30
C TYR A 226 -15.58 -9.20 0.61
N VAL A 227 -14.89 -9.85 1.55
CA VAL A 227 -13.93 -9.21 2.46
C VAL A 227 -12.80 -10.18 2.81
N ARG A 228 -11.61 -9.62 3.00
CA ARG A 228 -10.41 -10.29 3.48
C ARG A 228 -9.63 -9.36 4.40
N ASP A 229 -9.36 -9.81 5.61
CA ASP A 229 -8.34 -9.25 6.48
C ASP A 229 -7.16 -10.20 6.55
N SER A 230 -6.04 -9.76 6.00
CA SER A 230 -4.91 -10.61 5.65
C SER A 230 -3.61 -10.15 6.27
N ILE A 231 -2.75 -11.13 6.55
CA ILE A 231 -1.31 -10.95 6.72
C ILE A 231 -0.64 -11.38 5.42
N VAL A 232 0.17 -10.48 4.87
CA VAL A 232 0.84 -10.64 3.58
C VAL A 232 2.34 -10.70 3.78
N LEU A 233 2.98 -11.75 3.28
CA LEU A 233 4.44 -11.89 3.23
C LEU A 233 4.90 -11.86 1.77
N GLY A 234 5.69 -10.85 1.42
CA GLY A 234 6.29 -10.69 0.10
C GLY A 234 7.82 -10.73 0.16
N ALA A 235 8.43 -11.26 -0.88
CA ALA A 235 9.88 -11.23 -1.08
C ALA A 235 10.19 -10.94 -2.55
N GLY A 236 11.22 -10.15 -2.77
CA GLY A 236 11.76 -9.83 -4.08
C GLY A 236 13.28 -9.94 -4.10
N ILE A 237 13.81 -10.44 -5.20
CA ILE A 237 15.24 -10.42 -5.49
C ILE A 237 15.48 -9.64 -6.77
N ARG A 238 16.50 -8.79 -6.76
CA ARG A 238 16.92 -8.00 -7.92
C ARG A 238 18.26 -8.48 -8.47
N PRO A 239 18.25 -9.31 -9.54
CA PRO A 239 19.49 -9.78 -10.11
C PRO A 239 20.42 -8.66 -10.57
N ASN A 240 19.82 -7.59 -11.09
CA ASN A 240 20.43 -6.31 -11.42
C ASN A 240 19.42 -5.20 -11.06
N GLU A 241 19.75 -3.94 -11.37
CA GLU A 241 18.88 -2.81 -11.06
C GLU A 241 17.55 -2.81 -11.83
N ASP A 242 17.52 -3.39 -13.03
CA ASP A 242 16.36 -3.29 -13.90
C ASP A 242 15.38 -4.46 -13.74
N VAL A 243 15.83 -5.60 -13.23
CA VAL A 243 15.04 -6.83 -13.12
C VAL A 243 14.71 -7.13 -11.67
N ARG A 244 13.45 -7.47 -11.41
CA ARG A 244 13.00 -7.97 -10.10
C ARG A 244 12.18 -9.24 -10.29
N LEU A 245 12.54 -10.29 -9.56
CA LEU A 245 11.72 -11.48 -9.39
C LEU A 245 11.07 -11.39 -8.01
N TYR A 246 9.78 -11.68 -7.92
CA TYR A 246 9.05 -11.55 -6.67
C TYR A 246 8.04 -12.68 -6.47
N ALA A 247 7.72 -12.92 -5.21
CA ALA A 247 6.64 -13.78 -4.78
C ALA A 247 6.00 -13.23 -3.51
N GLU A 248 4.73 -13.51 -3.32
CA GLU A 248 3.96 -13.08 -2.17
C GLU A 248 2.90 -14.13 -1.81
N ALA A 249 2.73 -14.33 -0.52
CA ALA A 249 1.70 -15.14 0.09
C ALA A 249 0.82 -14.26 0.98
N ASP A 250 -0.47 -14.25 0.70
CA ASP A 250 -1.51 -13.60 1.49
C ASP A 250 -2.29 -14.69 2.23
N TRP A 251 -2.36 -14.55 3.54
CA TRP A 251 -3.20 -15.36 4.40
C TRP A 251 -4.26 -14.49 5.07
N ALA A 252 -5.51 -14.67 4.66
CA ALA A 252 -6.66 -14.08 5.32
C ALA A 252 -6.96 -14.83 6.62
N PHE A 253 -6.84 -14.13 7.75
CA PHE A 253 -7.26 -14.65 9.04
C PHE A 253 -8.75 -14.41 9.31
N TYR A 254 -9.36 -13.52 8.52
CA TYR A 254 -10.79 -13.35 8.39
C TYR A 254 -11.15 -13.15 6.92
N ASP A 255 -12.14 -13.91 6.45
CA ASP A 255 -12.63 -13.85 5.08
C ASP A 255 -14.14 -14.14 5.04
N ASP A 256 -14.85 -13.50 4.10
CA ASP A 256 -16.29 -13.72 3.86
C ASP A 256 -16.65 -13.41 2.38
N GLY A 257 -17.87 -13.72 1.96
CA GLY A 257 -18.39 -13.42 0.64
C GLY A 257 -17.85 -14.33 -0.47
N GLY A 258 -17.36 -15.52 -0.11
CA GLY A 258 -16.76 -16.48 -1.04
C GLY A 258 -15.27 -16.28 -1.28
N ALA A 259 -14.61 -15.44 -0.47
CA ALA A 259 -13.16 -15.40 -0.39
C ALA A 259 -12.59 -16.73 0.12
N ASN A 260 -11.34 -17.02 -0.27
CA ASN A 260 -10.58 -18.14 0.27
C ASN A 260 -9.44 -17.57 1.14
N PRO A 261 -8.97 -18.33 2.14
CA PRO A 261 -7.98 -17.83 3.08
C PRO A 261 -6.58 -17.64 2.50
N TRP A 262 -6.26 -18.25 1.37
CA TRP A 262 -4.91 -18.19 0.78
C TRP A 262 -4.95 -17.58 -0.61
N GLU A 263 -4.04 -16.64 -0.86
CA GLU A 263 -3.73 -16.11 -2.18
C GLU A 263 -2.21 -16.07 -2.39
N PHE A 264 -1.78 -16.41 -3.60
CA PHE A 264 -0.37 -16.41 -3.97
C PHE A 264 -0.19 -15.63 -5.25
N GLN A 265 0.83 -14.78 -5.29
CA GLN A 265 1.24 -14.09 -6.50
C GLN A 265 2.75 -14.17 -6.66
N PHE A 266 3.21 -14.23 -7.90
CA PHE A 266 4.64 -14.24 -8.22
C PHE A 266 4.82 -13.70 -9.63
N GLY A 267 6.01 -13.18 -9.91
CA GLY A 267 6.28 -12.60 -11.20
C GLY A 267 7.72 -12.16 -11.39
N ILE A 268 7.97 -11.66 -12.58
CA ILE A 268 9.20 -11.01 -13.00
C ILE A 268 8.83 -9.69 -13.64
N GLU A 269 9.53 -8.62 -13.28
CA GLU A 269 9.36 -7.29 -13.86
C GLU A 269 10.70 -6.74 -14.34
N TYR A 270 10.66 -6.02 -15.46
CA TYR A 270 11.78 -5.28 -16.04
C TYR A 270 11.40 -3.80 -16.13
N ALA A 271 12.17 -2.95 -15.47
CA ALA A 271 11.99 -1.50 -15.45
C ALA A 271 13.37 -0.83 -15.33
N PRO A 272 13.87 -0.17 -16.41
CA PRO A 272 15.15 0.52 -16.38
C PRO A 272 15.22 1.54 -15.24
N GLY A 273 16.25 1.44 -14.39
CA GLY A 273 16.43 2.36 -13.26
C GLY A 273 17.02 3.73 -13.62
N GLN A 274 17.46 3.90 -14.87
CA GLN A 274 18.08 5.10 -15.40
C GLN A 274 17.49 5.45 -16.77
N PRO A 275 17.49 6.74 -17.18
CA PRO A 275 17.04 7.15 -18.50
C PRO A 275 17.73 6.34 -19.59
N THR A 276 16.94 5.81 -20.52
CA THR A 276 17.46 5.01 -21.64
C THR A 276 17.47 5.87 -22.91
N ASP A 277 18.62 6.48 -23.22
CA ASP A 277 18.85 7.33 -24.40
C ASP A 277 17.76 8.40 -24.67
N ALA A 278 17.79 9.04 -25.84
CA ALA A 278 16.80 10.04 -26.23
C ALA A 278 15.37 9.48 -26.44
N TRP A 279 15.17 8.16 -26.27
CA TRP A 279 13.97 7.44 -26.68
C TRP A 279 13.36 6.52 -25.61
N GLY A 280 13.85 6.53 -24.37
CA GLY A 280 13.49 5.50 -23.39
C GLY A 280 13.42 5.94 -21.92
N ALA A 281 12.50 5.26 -21.22
CA ALA A 281 11.86 5.60 -19.96
C ALA A 281 12.78 5.63 -18.71
N PRO A 282 12.39 6.39 -17.66
CA PRO A 282 12.83 6.22 -16.27
C PRO A 282 11.97 5.23 -15.46
#